data_AF-A0A1C5DH58-F1
#
_entry.id   AF-A0A1C5DH58-F1
#
_cell.length_a   1.000
_cell.length_b   1.000
_cell.length_c   1.000
_cell.angle_alpha   90.00
_cell.angle_beta   90.00
_cell.angle_gamma   90.00
#
_symmetry.space_group_name_H-M   'P 1'
#
loop_
_entity.id
_entity.type
_entity.pdbx_description
1 polymer ?
#
loop_
_entity_poly.entity_id
_entity_poly.type
_entity_poly.pdbx_seq_one_letter_code
_entity_poly.pdbx_strand_id
1 'polypeptide(L)'
;MTVVVAEQYDGLDALGDAVRQHTRARVALGPAAARQVEAVLGAAPRTTPPAQMPPGRGYARLGHGPVHRLQVPRTPDPYDDATSEGDRRAVLDLLPPRVAQTARPIDLTKEVAAEPVPAEPVAAEPVAAEPVAAEPVAAE
;
A
#
# COMPACT_ATOMS: atom_id res chain seq x y z
N MET A 1 1.85 -4.87 15.69
CA MET A 1 1.58 -3.81 14.69
C MET A 1 1.05 -4.48 13.44
N THR A 2 -0.02 -3.95 12.85
CA THR A 2 -0.58 -4.45 11.57
C THR A 2 -0.36 -3.36 10.53
N VAL A 3 0.24 -3.72 9.40
CA VAL A 3 0.45 -2.79 8.28
C VAL A 3 -0.53 -3.17 7.18
N VAL A 4 -1.26 -2.16 6.69
CA VAL A 4 -2.14 -2.30 5.53
C VAL A 4 -1.66 -1.32 4.48
N VAL A 5 -1.44 -1.81 3.27
CA VAL A 5 -1.06 -1.01 2.10
C VAL A 5 -2.16 -1.16 1.07
N ALA A 6 -2.60 -0.05 0.51
CA ALA A 6 -3.58 0.00 -0.57
C ALA A 6 -2.97 0.76 -1.75
N GLU A 7 -3.20 0.27 -2.95
CA GLU A 7 -2.70 0.86 -4.19
C GLU A 7 -3.69 0.55 -5.33
N GLN A 8 -3.74 1.42 -6.33
CA GLN A 8 -4.48 1.18 -7.56
C GLN A 8 -3.71 0.23 -8.48
N TYR A 9 -4.40 -0.45 -9.40
CA TYR A 9 -3.73 -1.40 -10.30
C TYR A 9 -2.62 -0.75 -11.14
N ASP A 10 -2.80 0.51 -11.51
CA ASP A 10 -1.87 1.27 -12.35
C ASP A 10 -0.57 1.61 -11.60
N GLY A 11 -0.60 1.58 -10.26
CA GLY A 11 0.54 1.87 -9.38
C GLY A 11 1.26 0.64 -8.85
N LEU A 12 0.88 -0.58 -9.25
CA LEU A 12 1.43 -1.81 -8.66
C LEU A 12 2.96 -1.91 -8.76
N ASP A 13 3.55 -1.39 -9.83
CA ASP A 13 4.99 -1.45 -10.04
C ASP A 13 5.78 -0.56 -9.07
N ALA A 14 5.13 0.42 -8.43
CA ALA A 14 5.74 1.20 -7.34
C ALA A 14 5.82 0.41 -6.02
N LEU A 15 5.10 -0.71 -5.89
CA LEU A 15 5.19 -1.57 -4.71
C LEU A 15 6.53 -2.31 -4.68
N GLY A 16 7.41 -1.88 -3.79
CA GLY A 16 8.71 -2.49 -3.56
C GLY A 16 8.64 -3.95 -3.07
N ASP A 17 9.78 -4.63 -3.16
CA ASP A 17 9.89 -6.06 -2.86
C ASP A 17 9.48 -6.44 -1.45
N ALA A 18 9.71 -5.57 -0.46
CA ALA A 18 9.32 -5.82 0.92
C ALA A 18 7.80 -6.07 1.06
N VAL A 19 6.97 -5.25 0.39
CA VAL A 19 5.51 -5.42 0.42
C VAL A 19 5.13 -6.73 -0.26
N ARG A 20 5.75 -7.03 -1.42
CA ARG A 20 5.49 -8.26 -2.17
C ARG A 20 5.90 -9.51 -1.36
N GLN A 21 7.07 -9.51 -0.72
CA GLN A 21 7.58 -10.70 -0.04
C GLN A 21 6.95 -10.93 1.34
N HIS A 22 6.61 -9.87 2.07
CA HIS A 22 6.15 -10.01 3.46
C HIS A 22 4.63 -9.93 3.64
N THR A 23 3.87 -9.46 2.63
CA THR A 23 2.41 -9.38 2.73
C THR A 23 1.76 -10.70 2.34
N ARG A 24 1.36 -11.47 3.36
CA ARG A 24 0.70 -12.78 3.20
C ARG A 24 -0.81 -12.68 2.95
N ALA A 25 -1.47 -11.61 3.37
CA ALA A 25 -2.90 -11.40 3.10
C ALA A 25 -3.05 -10.35 2.00
N ARG A 26 -3.62 -10.75 0.86
CA ARG A 26 -3.74 -9.88 -0.32
C ARG A 26 -5.18 -9.84 -0.81
N VAL A 27 -5.62 -8.66 -1.24
CA VAL A 27 -6.98 -8.41 -1.74
C VAL A 27 -6.88 -7.58 -3.02
N ALA A 28 -7.69 -7.96 -4.02
CA ALA A 28 -7.82 -7.27 -5.29
C ALA A 28 -9.31 -6.97 -5.51
N LEU A 29 -9.70 -5.69 -5.48
CA LEU A 29 -11.10 -5.24 -5.61
C LEU A 29 -11.35 -4.59 -6.97
N GLY A 30 -12.59 -4.60 -7.42
CA GLY A 30 -13.01 -3.93 -8.65
C GLY A 30 -12.66 -4.69 -9.94
N PRO A 31 -13.10 -4.17 -11.09
CA PRO A 31 -12.89 -4.79 -12.39
C PRO A 31 -11.40 -4.87 -12.73
N ALA A 32 -10.90 -6.09 -12.97
CA ALA A 32 -9.52 -6.34 -13.36
C ALA A 32 -9.41 -7.60 -14.21
N ALA A 33 -8.45 -7.62 -15.14
CA ALA A 33 -8.14 -8.83 -15.91
C ALA A 33 -7.56 -9.92 -15.00
N ALA A 34 -7.76 -11.19 -15.34
CA ALA A 34 -7.24 -12.31 -14.54
C ALA A 34 -5.73 -12.23 -14.27
N ARG A 35 -4.96 -11.73 -15.24
CA ARG A 35 -3.50 -11.49 -15.12
C ARG A 35 -3.16 -10.42 -14.07
N GLN A 36 -3.92 -9.33 -14.00
CA GLN A 36 -3.72 -8.29 -12.99
C GLN A 36 -4.07 -8.81 -11.59
N VAL A 37 -5.17 -9.57 -11.47
CA VAL A 37 -5.53 -10.22 -10.21
C VAL A 37 -4.44 -11.21 -9.77
N GLU A 38 -3.89 -11.98 -10.71
CA GLU A 38 -2.76 -12.88 -10.44
C GLU A 38 -1.50 -12.14 -10.00
N ALA A 39 -1.16 -11.00 -10.63
CA ALA A 39 -0.02 -10.18 -10.22
C ALA A 39 -0.16 -9.68 -8.77
N VAL A 40 -1.38 -9.29 -8.37
CA VAL A 40 -1.66 -8.87 -6.99
C VAL A 40 -1.68 -10.06 -6.03
N LEU A 41 -2.35 -11.16 -6.34
CA LEU A 41 -2.56 -12.27 -5.40
C LEU A 41 -1.46 -13.33 -5.43
N GLY A 42 -0.59 -13.32 -6.44
CA GLY A 42 0.42 -14.36 -6.69
C GLY A 42 -0.18 -15.72 -7.11
N ALA A 43 -1.44 -15.74 -7.52
CA ALA A 43 -2.13 -16.90 -8.07
C ALA A 43 -3.38 -16.46 -8.85
N ALA A 44 -3.66 -17.12 -9.96
CA ALA A 44 -4.86 -16.84 -10.74
C ALA A 44 -6.15 -17.23 -10.00
N PRO A 45 -7.25 -16.47 -10.14
CA PRO A 45 -8.57 -16.90 -9.71
C PRO A 45 -8.99 -18.19 -10.41
N ARG A 46 -9.61 -19.11 -9.67
CA ARG A 46 -10.11 -20.39 -10.22
C ARG A 46 -11.55 -20.32 -10.72
N THR A 47 -12.12 -19.13 -10.78
CA THR A 47 -13.51 -18.90 -11.20
C THR A 47 -13.54 -17.90 -12.34
N THR A 48 -14.44 -18.10 -13.30
CA THR A 48 -14.73 -17.11 -14.33
C THR A 48 -15.15 -15.79 -13.68
N PRO A 49 -14.51 -14.66 -14.01
CA PRO A 49 -14.92 -13.35 -13.52
C PRO A 49 -16.40 -13.08 -13.85
N PRO A 50 -17.19 -12.53 -12.91
CA PRO A 50 -18.58 -12.21 -13.18
C PRO A 50 -18.68 -11.09 -14.24
N ALA A 51 -19.72 -11.13 -15.07
CA ALA A 51 -19.95 -10.12 -16.11
C ALA A 51 -20.10 -8.69 -15.54
N GLN A 52 -20.50 -8.57 -14.28
CA GLN A 52 -20.57 -7.31 -13.55
C GLN A 52 -19.85 -7.43 -12.21
N MET A 53 -19.04 -6.43 -11.88
CA MET A 53 -18.38 -6.29 -10.58
C MET A 53 -18.99 -5.10 -9.83
N PRO A 54 -20.00 -5.33 -8.97
CA PRO A 54 -20.54 -4.25 -8.15
C PRO A 54 -19.46 -3.72 -7.19
N PRO A 55 -19.62 -2.52 -6.62
CA PRO A 55 -18.70 -1.97 -5.64
C PRO A 55 -18.37 -2.97 -4.52
N GLY A 56 -17.10 -3.03 -4.12
CA GLY A 56 -16.63 -3.97 -3.10
C GLY A 56 -16.47 -5.42 -3.57
N ARG A 57 -16.87 -5.78 -4.80
CA ARG A 57 -16.58 -7.11 -5.36
C ARG A 57 -15.08 -7.26 -5.63
N GLY A 58 -14.53 -8.43 -5.34
CA GLY A 58 -13.15 -8.75 -5.70
C GLY A 58 -12.74 -10.17 -5.35
N TYR A 59 -11.44 -10.32 -5.11
CA TYR A 59 -10.78 -11.56 -4.75
C TYR A 59 -9.84 -11.35 -3.56
N ALA A 60 -9.66 -12.39 -2.77
CA ALA A 60 -8.73 -12.39 -1.66
C ALA A 60 -7.91 -13.69 -1.63
N ARG A 61 -6.67 -13.59 -1.17
CA ARG A 61 -5.80 -14.73 -0.90
C ARG A 61 -5.09 -14.53 0.43
N LEU A 62 -5.11 -15.57 1.25
CA LEU A 62 -4.43 -15.61 2.54
C LEU A 62 -3.29 -16.63 2.50
N GLY A 63 -2.08 -16.18 2.82
CA GLY A 63 -0.84 -16.94 2.69
C GLY A 63 -0.67 -17.52 1.28
N HIS A 64 -0.39 -18.82 1.24
CA HIS A 64 -0.27 -19.57 0.00
C HIS A 64 -1.57 -20.29 -0.41
N GLY A 65 -2.67 -20.01 0.31
CA GLY A 65 -3.96 -20.67 0.12
C GLY A 65 -4.63 -20.33 -1.22
N PRO A 66 -5.84 -20.87 -1.45
CA PRO A 66 -6.60 -20.59 -2.66
C PRO A 66 -7.07 -19.14 -2.71
N VAL A 67 -7.33 -18.69 -3.94
CA VAL A 67 -8.00 -17.41 -4.20
C VAL A 67 -9.50 -17.57 -4.00
N HIS A 68 -10.09 -16.72 -3.16
CA HIS A 68 -11.52 -16.70 -2.87
C HIS A 68 -12.19 -15.47 -3.48
N ARG A 69 -13.46 -15.60 -3.86
CA ARG A 69 -14.31 -14.45 -4.21
C ARG A 69 -14.70 -13.71 -2.93
N LEU A 70 -14.61 -12.39 -2.96
CA LEU A 70 -14.91 -11.51 -1.85
C LEU A 70 -15.99 -10.50 -2.27
N GLN A 71 -16.92 -10.24 -1.37
CA GLN A 71 -17.78 -9.07 -1.42
C GLN A 71 -17.56 -8.26 -0.15
N VAL A 72 -16.89 -7.12 -0.29
CA VAL A 72 -16.72 -6.16 0.79
C VAL A 72 -18.04 -5.41 0.97
N PRO A 73 -18.56 -5.31 2.20
CA PRO A 73 -19.70 -4.46 2.51
C PRO A 73 -19.39 -3.00 2.16
N ARG A 74 -20.41 -2.27 1.72
CA ARG A 74 -20.30 -0.82 1.58
C ARG A 74 -20.07 -0.23 2.98
N THR A 75 -18.94 0.43 3.18
CA THR A 75 -18.55 1.07 4.44
C THR A 75 -18.27 2.54 4.17
N PRO A 76 -19.32 3.37 3.95
CA PRO A 76 -19.12 4.81 3.79
C PRO A 76 -18.54 5.41 5.08
N ASP A 77 -17.88 6.56 4.97
CA ASP A 77 -17.40 7.28 6.14
C ASP A 77 -18.62 7.71 6.99
N PRO A 78 -18.75 7.23 8.25
CA PRO A 78 -19.88 7.57 9.09
C PRO A 78 -19.92 9.06 9.47
N TYR A 79 -18.80 9.80 9.34
CA TYR A 79 -18.70 11.22 9.67
C TYR A 79 -18.87 12.14 8.45
N ASP A 80 -19.03 11.59 7.24
CA ASP A 80 -19.39 12.35 6.05
C ASP A 80 -20.88 12.76 6.10
N ASP A 81 -21.17 13.99 5.70
CA ASP A 81 -22.51 14.55 5.65
C ASP A 81 -23.40 13.92 4.56
N ALA A 82 -22.81 13.37 3.50
CA ALA A 82 -23.53 12.67 2.43
C ALA A 82 -23.95 11.25 2.82
N THR A 83 -23.47 10.71 3.95
CA THR A 83 -23.79 9.36 4.42
C THR A 83 -25.19 9.31 5.03
N SER A 84 -26.04 8.39 4.53
CA SER A 84 -27.38 8.18 5.07
C SER A 84 -27.33 7.69 6.53
N GLU A 85 -28.32 8.05 7.36
CA GLU A 85 -28.33 7.65 8.78
C GLU A 85 -28.38 6.13 8.96
N GLY A 86 -29.06 5.41 8.05
CA GLY A 86 -29.08 3.95 8.04
C GLY A 86 -27.69 3.34 7.80
N ASP A 87 -26.97 3.83 6.78
CA ASP A 87 -25.61 3.39 6.48
C ASP A 87 -24.64 3.78 7.61
N ARG A 88 -24.76 4.99 8.16
CA ARG A 88 -23.97 5.48 9.29
C ARG A 88 -24.11 4.54 10.48
N ARG A 89 -25.35 4.19 10.86
CA ARG A 89 -25.61 3.28 11.99
C ARG A 89 -25.00 1.90 11.74
N ALA A 90 -25.22 1.34 10.56
CA ALA A 90 -24.68 0.04 10.18
C ALA A 90 -23.14 -0.01 10.28
N VAL A 91 -22.45 1.06 9.88
CA VAL A 91 -20.99 1.15 10.01
C VAL A 91 -20.55 1.28 11.46
N LEU A 92 -21.21 2.16 12.24
CA LEU A 92 -20.86 2.37 13.65
C LEU A 92 -21.03 1.10 14.49
N ASP A 93 -22.05 0.28 14.20
CA ASP A 93 -22.32 -0.98 14.90
C ASP A 93 -21.26 -2.07 14.59
N LEU A 94 -20.52 -1.94 13.49
CA LEU A 94 -19.40 -2.83 13.13
C LEU A 94 -18.10 -2.47 13.83
N LEU A 95 -17.97 -1.26 14.37
CA LEU A 95 -16.75 -0.83 15.03
C LEU A 95 -16.58 -1.56 16.36
N PRO A 96 -15.34 -1.95 16.72
CA PRO A 96 -15.08 -2.52 18.03
C PRO A 96 -15.52 -1.53 19.13
N PRO A 97 -15.88 -2.02 20.33
CA PRO A 97 -16.25 -1.16 21.45
C PRO A 97 -15.18 -0.09 21.63
N ARG A 98 -15.58 1.19 21.65
CA ARG A 98 -14.66 2.27 21.95
C ARG A 98 -14.21 2.06 23.39
N VAL A 99 -13.01 1.51 23.58
CA VAL A 99 -12.32 1.60 24.85
C VAL A 99 -12.09 3.08 25.05
N ALA A 100 -12.72 3.66 26.06
CA ALA A 100 -12.44 5.03 26.48
C ALA A 100 -10.99 5.04 26.98
N GLN A 101 -10.04 5.16 26.05
CA GLN A 101 -8.71 5.61 26.36
C GLN A 101 -8.92 7.03 26.85
N THR A 102 -8.77 7.27 28.15
CA THR A 102 -8.65 8.62 28.68
C THR A 102 -7.54 9.28 27.88
N ALA A 103 -7.91 10.11 26.91
CA ALA A 103 -6.98 10.85 26.11
C ALA A 103 -6.20 11.73 27.07
N ARG A 104 -4.97 11.33 27.40
CA ARG A 104 -4.02 12.27 27.99
C ARG A 104 -3.78 13.31 26.90
N PRO A 105 -3.98 14.61 27.17
CA PRO A 105 -3.68 15.65 26.20
C PRO A 105 -2.27 15.41 25.67
N ILE A 106 -2.17 15.21 24.36
CA ILE A 106 -0.87 15.17 23.71
C ILE A 106 -0.42 16.62 23.66
N ASP A 107 0.59 16.95 24.45
CA ASP A 107 1.15 18.30 24.44
C ASP A 107 1.94 18.50 23.14
N LEU A 108 1.29 19.11 22.15
CA LEU A 108 1.89 19.46 20.86
C LEU A 108 2.93 20.60 20.98
N THR A 109 3.08 21.21 22.16
CA THR A 109 4.14 22.20 22.43
C THR A 109 5.42 21.56 22.95
N LYS A 110 5.43 20.24 23.19
CA LYS A 110 6.65 19.52 23.55
C LYS A 110 7.55 19.38 22.33
N GLU A 111 8.57 20.24 22.25
CA GLU A 111 9.70 20.06 21.34
C GLU A 111 10.24 18.63 21.50
N VAL A 112 10.29 17.90 20.37
CA VAL A 112 11.11 16.70 20.28
C VAL A 112 12.55 17.20 20.38
N ALA A 113 13.16 17.04 21.55
CA ALA A 113 14.57 17.23 21.72
C ALA A 113 15.27 16.22 20.78
N ALA A 114 15.66 16.70 19.60
CA ALA A 114 16.61 16.02 18.76
C ALA A 114 17.92 16.03 19.55
N GLU A 115 18.26 14.91 20.19
CA GLU A 115 19.66 14.69 20.53
C GLU A 115 20.45 14.80 19.23
N PRO A 116 21.42 15.74 19.13
CA PRO A 116 22.21 15.87 17.93
C PRO A 116 23.04 14.60 17.79
N VAL A 117 22.71 13.80 16.77
CA VAL A 117 23.61 12.76 16.29
C VAL A 117 24.87 13.49 15.80
N PRO A 118 26.06 13.28 16.40
CA PRO A 118 27.26 13.97 15.97
C PRO A 118 27.57 13.55 14.52
N ALA A 119 27.48 14.51 13.61
CA ALA A 119 27.93 14.35 12.24
C ALA A 119 29.46 14.39 12.23
N GLU A 120 30.10 13.23 12.16
CA GLU A 120 31.50 13.17 11.77
C GLU A 120 31.64 13.66 10.32
N PRO A 121 32.48 14.66 10.02
CA PRO A 121 32.69 15.11 8.65
C PRO A 121 33.49 14.04 7.89
N VAL A 122 32.84 13.35 6.96
CA VAL A 122 33.52 12.53 5.97
C VAL A 122 34.25 13.49 5.03
N ALA A 123 35.57 13.56 5.17
CA ALA A 123 36.45 14.30 4.27
C ALA A 123 36.31 13.72 2.85
N ALA A 124 35.72 14.51 1.96
CA ALA A 124 35.72 14.22 0.53
C ALA A 124 37.11 14.54 -0.03
N GLU A 125 37.93 13.51 -0.25
CA GLU A 125 39.08 13.64 -1.13
C GLU A 125 38.58 13.80 -2.58
N PRO A 126 38.99 14.85 -3.31
CA PRO A 126 38.62 15.02 -4.70
C PRO A 126 39.44 14.05 -5.57
N VAL A 127 38.78 13.02 -6.11
CA VAL A 127 39.38 12.17 -7.14
C VAL A 127 39.46 12.99 -8.42
N ALA A 128 40.67 13.36 -8.80
CA ALA A 128 40.99 14.04 -10.05
C ALA A 128 40.56 13.18 -11.25
N ALA A 129 39.73 13.75 -12.11
CA ALA A 129 39.41 13.17 -13.41
C ALA A 129 40.59 13.41 -14.37
N GLU A 130 41.30 12.35 -14.74
CA GLU A 130 42.22 12.39 -15.87
C GLU A 130 41.42 12.38 -17.20
N PRO A 131 41.72 13.27 -18.15
CA PRO A 131 41.09 13.27 -19.45
C PRO A 131 41.71 12.20 -20.35
N VAL A 132 40.91 11.21 -20.76
CA VAL A 132 41.32 10.23 -21.77
C VAL A 132 41.22 10.90 -23.15
N ALA A 133 42.38 11.06 -23.79
CA ALA A 133 42.55 11.59 -25.12
C ALA A 133 41.88 10.71 -26.19
N ALA A 134 41.17 11.35 -27.11
CA ALA A 134 40.68 10.73 -28.34
C ALA A 134 41.81 10.65 -29.37
N GLU A 135 42.19 9.45 -29.78
CA GLU A 135 43.01 9.23 -30.98
C GLU A 135 42.16 9.36 -32.26
N PRO A 136 42.66 10.00 -33.32
CA PRO A 136 42.03 9.99 -34.64
C PRO A 136 42.46 8.77 -35.44
N VAL A 137 41.50 8.00 -35.97
CA VAL A 137 41.76 6.96 -36.97
C VAL A 137 41.59 7.57 -38.35
N ALA A 138 42.67 7.57 -39.13
CA ALA A 138 42.67 7.82 -40.56
C ALA A 138 42.87 6.49 -41.31
N ALA A 139 42.03 6.24 -42.32
CA ALA A 139 42.26 5.36 -43.48
C ALA A 139 41.19 5.74 -44.51
N GLU A 140 41.58 6.45 -45.57
CA GLU A 140 41.73 5.93 -46.95
C GLU A 140 40.41 5.52 -47.61
#